data_AF-A0A534QIS2-F1
#
_entry.id   AF-A0A534QIS2-F1
#
_cell.length_a   1.000
_cell.length_b   1.000
_cell.length_c   1.000
_cell.angle_alpha   90.00
_cell.angle_beta   90.00
_cell.angle_gamma   90.00
#
_symmetry.space_group_name_H-M   'P 1'
#
loop_
_entity.id
_entity.type
_entity.pdbx_description
1 polymer ?
#
loop_
_entity_poly.entity_id
_entity_poly.type
_entity_poly.pdbx_seq_one_letter_code
_entity_poly.pdbx_strand_id
1 'polypeptide(L)'
;TVEALRDAVTLRALLETVEATVRTNYFAAPVPESLAFKIHAAGLAHLPRPRPLYEIYVHGPAVEGIHMRAGLVARGGLRHSDRPEDFRTEILSLMKTQTVKNAVIVPVGAKGGFVVRRGTPADAYRVFVGSLLDLTDNVVSGRIIPPRGLVVHDAEDPYLVVAADKGTAGFSDLANAIALARGFWLGDAFASGGSHGYDHKALG
;
A
#
# COMPACT_ATOMS: atom_id res chain seq x y z
N THR A 1 -24.98 0.44 -26.50
CA THR A 1 -24.28 -0.52 -27.37
C THR A 1 -22.83 -0.12 -27.40
N VAL A 2 -21.88 -1.05 -27.21
CA VAL A 2 -20.45 -0.71 -27.36
C VAL A 2 -20.11 -0.92 -28.83
N GLU A 3 -19.83 0.16 -29.55
CA GLU A 3 -19.70 0.14 -31.01
C GLU A 3 -18.30 -0.28 -31.47
N ALA A 4 -17.27 -0.06 -30.64
CA ALA A 4 -15.88 -0.35 -30.97
C ALA A 4 -15.27 -1.43 -30.04
N LEU A 5 -14.48 -2.34 -30.61
CA LEU A 5 -13.75 -3.38 -29.87
C LEU A 5 -12.85 -2.81 -28.75
N ARG A 6 -12.22 -1.66 -29.01
CA ARG A 6 -11.39 -0.95 -28.03
C ARG A 6 -12.18 -0.55 -26.78
N ASP A 7 -13.39 -0.04 -26.97
CA ASP A 7 -14.24 0.40 -25.87
C ASP A 7 -14.69 -0.81 -25.05
N ALA A 8 -14.99 -1.94 -25.71
CA ALA A 8 -15.35 -3.18 -25.04
C ALA A 8 -14.20 -3.74 -24.18
N VAL A 9 -12.96 -3.68 -24.68
CA VAL A 9 -11.76 -4.07 -23.92
C VAL A 9 -11.57 -3.16 -22.70
N THR A 10 -11.72 -1.85 -22.90
CA THR A 10 -11.50 -0.84 -21.84
C THR A 10 -12.55 -0.96 -20.74
N LEU A 11 -13.83 -1.09 -21.11
CA LEU A 11 -14.93 -1.24 -20.15
C LEU A 11 -14.84 -2.57 -19.39
N ARG A 12 -14.41 -3.65 -20.06
CA ARG A 12 -14.17 -4.94 -19.39
C ARG A 12 -13.04 -4.85 -18.38
N ALA A 13 -11.91 -4.23 -18.74
CA ALA A 13 -10.80 -4.04 -17.81
C ALA A 13 -11.20 -3.18 -16.60
N LEU A 14 -12.03 -2.15 -16.82
CA LEU A 14 -12.58 -1.33 -15.74
C LEU A 14 -13.47 -2.15 -14.81
N LEU A 15 -14.41 -2.93 -15.36
CA LEU A 15 -15.29 -3.79 -14.58
C LEU A 15 -14.49 -4.82 -13.77
N GLU A 16 -13.55 -5.52 -14.41
CA GLU A 16 -12.67 -6.48 -13.74
C GLU A 16 -11.91 -5.83 -12.58
N THR A 17 -11.44 -4.60 -12.75
CA THR A 17 -10.73 -3.85 -11.69
C THR A 17 -11.65 -3.50 -10.53
N VAL A 18 -12.89 -3.08 -10.81
CA VAL A 18 -13.90 -2.80 -9.79
C VAL A 18 -14.24 -4.08 -9.02
N GLU A 19 -14.51 -5.18 -9.72
CA GLU A 19 -14.81 -6.48 -9.11
C GLU A 19 -13.63 -7.05 -8.31
N ALA A 20 -12.39 -6.75 -8.72
CA ALA A 20 -11.19 -7.13 -7.99
C ALA A 20 -10.89 -6.24 -6.76
N THR A 21 -11.67 -5.18 -6.51
CA THR A 21 -11.50 -4.33 -5.33
C THR A 21 -12.07 -5.02 -4.09
N VAL A 22 -11.20 -5.38 -3.16
CA VAL A 22 -11.55 -6.21 -1.98
C VAL A 22 -11.73 -5.42 -0.70
N ARG A 23 -11.21 -4.19 -0.61
CA ARG A 23 -11.39 -3.29 0.54
C ARG A 23 -11.41 -1.82 0.11
N THR A 24 -12.20 -0.99 0.78
CA THR A 24 -12.16 0.47 0.63
C THR A 24 -12.58 1.21 1.89
N ASN A 25 -11.89 2.31 2.21
CA ASN A 25 -12.21 3.19 3.34
C ASN A 25 -13.37 4.16 3.05
N TYR A 26 -13.94 4.14 1.84
CA TYR A 26 -15.05 5.00 1.44
C TYR A 26 -16.29 4.90 2.36
N PHE A 27 -16.53 3.73 2.95
CA PHE A 27 -17.68 3.48 3.84
C PHE A 27 -17.41 3.78 5.32
N ALA A 28 -16.20 4.27 5.66
CA ALA A 28 -15.89 4.67 7.02
C ALA A 28 -16.69 5.93 7.42
N ALA A 29 -16.89 6.10 8.74
CA ALA A 29 -17.63 7.22 9.30
C ALA A 29 -16.77 7.95 10.36
N PRO A 30 -16.35 9.21 10.11
CA PRO A 30 -16.55 9.98 8.88
C PRO A 30 -15.78 9.40 7.68
N VAL A 31 -16.23 9.69 6.46
CA VAL A 31 -15.50 9.32 5.23
C VAL A 31 -14.19 10.10 5.19
N PRO A 32 -13.02 9.43 5.05
CA PRO A 32 -11.75 10.11 4.95
C PRO A 32 -11.65 10.99 3.71
N GLU A 33 -10.89 12.08 3.79
CA GLU A 33 -10.64 12.98 2.65
C GLU A 33 -9.86 12.28 1.52
N SER A 34 -9.03 11.29 1.87
CA SER A 34 -8.30 10.43 0.94
C SER A 34 -8.96 9.06 0.86
N LEU A 35 -9.36 8.67 -0.34
CA LEU A 35 -9.93 7.35 -0.59
C LEU A 35 -8.84 6.35 -0.92
N ALA A 36 -8.99 5.14 -0.38
CA ALA A 36 -8.09 4.03 -0.60
C ALA A 36 -8.88 2.82 -1.12
N PHE A 37 -8.27 2.10 -2.05
CA PHE A 37 -8.83 0.90 -2.68
C PHE A 37 -7.77 -0.20 -2.68
N LYS A 38 -8.06 -1.34 -2.06
CA LYS A 38 -7.22 -2.53 -2.14
C LYS A 38 -7.73 -3.43 -3.25
N ILE A 39 -6.89 -3.70 -4.23
CA ILE A 39 -7.24 -4.42 -5.46
C ILE A 39 -6.46 -5.74 -5.49
N HIS A 40 -7.15 -6.86 -5.69
CA HIS A 40 -6.55 -8.17 -5.91
C HIS A 40 -5.96 -8.26 -7.33
N ALA A 41 -4.81 -7.61 -7.51
CA ALA A 41 -4.17 -7.40 -8.80
C ALA A 41 -3.69 -8.69 -9.50
N ALA A 42 -3.42 -9.77 -8.75
CA ALA A 42 -2.99 -11.05 -9.33
C ALA A 42 -4.03 -11.65 -10.27
N GLY A 43 -5.33 -11.41 -9.99
CA GLY A 43 -6.45 -11.88 -10.81
C GLY A 43 -6.68 -11.10 -12.11
N LEU A 44 -6.06 -9.93 -12.27
CA LEU A 44 -6.32 -9.04 -13.40
C LEU A 44 -5.44 -9.38 -14.60
N ALA A 45 -6.01 -10.06 -15.60
CA ALA A 45 -5.28 -10.55 -16.77
C ALA A 45 -4.69 -9.42 -17.64
N HIS A 46 -5.34 -8.26 -17.64
CA HIS A 46 -4.93 -7.10 -18.44
C HIS A 46 -3.73 -6.33 -17.84
N LEU A 47 -3.33 -6.61 -16.59
CA LEU A 47 -2.16 -5.98 -15.97
C LEU A 47 -0.82 -6.59 -16.47
N PRO A 48 0.23 -5.77 -16.67
CA PRO A 48 1.55 -6.24 -17.05
C PRO A 48 2.19 -7.12 -15.97
N ARG A 49 3.06 -8.05 -16.37
CA ARG A 49 3.85 -8.87 -15.44
C ARG A 49 5.10 -8.12 -14.94
N PRO A 50 5.56 -8.35 -13.70
CA PRO A 50 4.94 -9.20 -12.67
C PRO A 50 3.70 -8.53 -12.08
N ARG A 51 2.64 -9.31 -11.84
CA ARG A 51 1.44 -8.81 -11.18
C ARG A 51 1.63 -8.93 -9.67
N PRO A 52 1.49 -7.85 -8.88
CA PRO A 52 1.45 -7.98 -7.44
C PRO A 52 0.24 -8.81 -7.01
N LEU A 53 0.28 -9.39 -5.81
CA LEU A 53 -0.90 -9.99 -5.19
C LEU A 53 -1.96 -8.91 -4.94
N TYR A 54 -1.55 -7.83 -4.27
CA TYR A 54 -2.39 -6.68 -3.99
C TYR A 54 -1.74 -5.38 -4.43
N GLU A 55 -2.57 -4.47 -4.93
CA GLU A 55 -2.27 -3.07 -5.14
C GLU A 55 -3.23 -2.25 -4.28
N ILE A 56 -2.69 -1.42 -3.39
CA ILE A 56 -3.47 -0.40 -2.68
C ILE A 56 -3.26 0.92 -3.39
N TYR A 57 -4.30 1.45 -4.02
CA TYR A 57 -4.31 2.78 -4.60
C TYR A 57 -4.94 3.77 -3.64
N VAL A 58 -4.31 4.93 -3.46
CA VAL A 58 -4.77 6.03 -2.59
C VAL A 58 -4.87 7.29 -3.41
N HIS A 59 -6.00 7.99 -3.31
CA HIS A 59 -6.22 9.26 -3.97
C HIS A 59 -6.91 10.26 -3.03
N GLY A 60 -6.32 11.44 -2.88
CA GLY A 60 -6.90 12.54 -2.13
C GLY A 60 -6.25 13.88 -2.44
N PRO A 61 -6.65 14.97 -1.77
CA PRO A 61 -6.14 16.31 -2.05
C PRO A 61 -4.64 16.49 -1.77
N ALA A 62 -4.12 15.85 -0.73
CA ALA A 62 -2.71 15.94 -0.36
C ALA A 62 -1.81 15.00 -1.17
N VAL A 63 -2.33 13.83 -1.57
CA VAL A 63 -1.51 12.73 -2.07
C VAL A 63 -2.24 11.88 -3.10
N GLU A 64 -1.48 11.39 -4.07
CA GLU A 64 -1.82 10.21 -4.84
C GLU A 64 -0.71 9.18 -4.61
N GLY A 65 -1.08 7.93 -4.33
CA GLY A 65 -0.12 6.94 -3.87
C GLY A 65 -0.54 5.52 -4.21
N ILE A 66 0.46 4.65 -4.25
CA ILE A 66 0.29 3.24 -4.55
C ILE A 66 1.21 2.38 -3.70
N HIS A 67 0.70 1.24 -3.23
CA HIS A 67 1.48 0.22 -2.54
C HIS A 67 1.20 -1.15 -3.17
N MET A 68 2.23 -1.76 -3.75
CA MET A 68 2.15 -3.06 -4.40
C MET A 68 2.89 -4.09 -3.55
N ARG A 69 2.28 -5.25 -3.31
CA ARG A 69 2.93 -6.37 -2.61
C ARG A 69 2.71 -7.70 -3.31
N ALA A 70 3.72 -8.54 -3.33
CA ALA A 70 3.70 -9.85 -3.98
C ALA A 70 3.16 -10.99 -3.10
N GLY A 71 2.88 -10.73 -1.82
CA GLY A 71 2.37 -11.72 -0.87
C GLY A 71 1.75 -11.06 0.37
N LEU A 72 1.17 -11.86 1.26
CA LEU A 72 0.53 -11.39 2.49
C LEU A 72 1.54 -10.83 3.50
N VAL A 73 2.69 -11.49 3.65
CA VAL A 73 3.77 -11.06 4.55
C VAL A 73 4.90 -10.45 3.72
N ALA A 74 4.76 -9.17 3.38
CA ALA A 74 5.72 -8.46 2.54
C ALA A 74 6.17 -7.14 3.19
N ARG A 75 7.41 -6.74 2.88
CA ARG A 75 8.03 -5.50 3.34
C ARG A 75 8.51 -4.69 2.14
N GLY A 76 8.34 -3.38 2.21
CA GLY A 76 8.66 -2.51 1.08
C GLY A 76 8.99 -1.08 1.45
N GLY A 77 9.91 -0.49 0.70
CA GLY A 77 10.22 0.93 0.80
C GLY A 77 9.11 1.78 0.18
N LEU A 78 8.78 2.91 0.82
CA LEU A 78 7.85 3.91 0.28
C LEU A 78 8.64 5.07 -0.34
N ARG A 79 8.54 5.23 -1.66
CA ARG A 79 9.23 6.29 -2.41
C ARG A 79 8.38 7.55 -2.55
N HIS A 80 8.97 8.71 -2.30
CA HIS A 80 8.42 9.96 -2.83
C HIS A 80 8.88 10.11 -4.28
N SER A 81 7.93 10.08 -5.22
CA SER A 81 8.20 10.20 -6.66
C SER A 81 8.00 11.65 -7.12
N ASP A 82 8.90 12.10 -7.99
CA ASP A 82 8.86 13.37 -8.71
C ASP A 82 8.17 13.23 -10.07
N ARG A 83 7.56 12.07 -10.37
CA ARG A 83 6.98 11.74 -11.69
C ARG A 83 5.46 11.48 -11.61
N PRO A 84 4.62 12.51 -11.43
CA PRO A 84 3.18 12.35 -11.22
C PRO A 84 2.45 11.56 -12.32
N GLU A 85 2.90 11.66 -13.57
CA GLU A 85 2.22 11.02 -14.70
C GLU A 85 2.56 9.53 -14.87
N ASP A 86 3.66 9.04 -14.27
CA ASP A 86 4.13 7.67 -14.50
C ASP A 86 4.65 6.94 -13.24
N PHE A 87 4.46 7.52 -12.04
CA PHE A 87 4.97 6.96 -10.79
C PHE A 87 4.51 5.51 -10.57
N ARG A 88 3.30 5.13 -11.01
CA ARG A 88 2.85 3.73 -10.93
C ARG A 88 3.77 2.77 -11.68
N THR A 89 4.24 3.14 -12.88
CA THR A 89 5.19 2.35 -13.68
C THR A 89 6.56 2.32 -13.02
N GLU A 90 6.99 3.44 -12.42
CA GLU A 90 8.21 3.51 -11.62
C GLU A 90 8.15 2.52 -10.45
N ILE A 91 7.09 2.57 -9.63
CA ILE A 91 6.92 1.71 -8.46
C ILE A 91 6.82 0.24 -8.84
N LEU A 92 6.08 -0.10 -9.92
CA LEU A 92 6.03 -1.47 -10.43
C LEU A 92 7.42 -1.99 -10.85
N SER A 93 8.20 -1.15 -11.52
CA SER A 93 9.56 -1.51 -11.95
C SER A 93 10.48 -1.75 -10.76
N LEU A 94 10.37 -0.91 -9.71
CA LEU A 94 11.14 -1.08 -8.46
C LEU A 94 10.73 -2.35 -7.70
N MET A 95 9.44 -2.64 -7.61
CA MET A 95 8.94 -3.88 -7.02
C MET A 95 9.53 -5.09 -7.76
N LYS A 96 9.47 -5.09 -9.09
CA LYS A 96 10.06 -6.15 -9.93
C LYS A 96 11.55 -6.34 -9.63
N THR A 97 12.33 -5.26 -9.57
CA THR A 97 13.76 -5.34 -9.25
C THR A 97 14.00 -5.89 -7.84
N GLN A 98 13.19 -5.50 -6.85
CA GLN A 98 13.31 -6.02 -5.48
C GLN A 98 12.97 -7.50 -5.39
N THR A 99 11.94 -7.97 -6.08
CA THR A 99 11.59 -9.40 -6.13
C THR A 99 12.72 -10.23 -6.73
N VAL A 100 13.37 -9.75 -7.81
CA VAL A 100 14.51 -10.45 -8.41
C VAL A 100 15.72 -10.48 -7.46
N LYS A 101 15.99 -9.39 -6.73
CA LYS A 101 17.12 -9.30 -5.79
C LYS A 101 16.91 -10.10 -4.50
N ASN A 102 15.68 -10.19 -4.00
CA ASN A 102 15.36 -10.79 -2.70
C ASN A 102 14.99 -12.28 -2.78
N ALA A 103 15.11 -12.93 -3.95
CA ALA A 103 14.72 -14.32 -4.19
C ALA A 103 15.38 -15.35 -3.25
N VAL A 104 16.43 -14.96 -2.51
CA VAL A 104 17.22 -15.84 -1.63
C VAL A 104 16.89 -15.66 -0.13
N ILE A 105 16.29 -14.55 0.33
CA ILE A 105 16.21 -14.23 1.78
C ILE A 105 14.77 -13.97 2.29
N VAL A 106 13.90 -13.29 1.53
CA VAL A 106 12.48 -13.11 1.90
C VAL A 106 11.62 -13.28 0.65
N PRO A 107 10.75 -14.30 0.57
CA PRO A 107 10.20 -14.78 -0.71
C PRO A 107 9.23 -13.82 -1.39
N VAL A 108 8.74 -12.77 -0.71
CA VAL A 108 7.79 -11.81 -1.28
C VAL A 108 8.14 -10.37 -0.90
N GLY A 109 8.31 -9.51 -1.91
CA GLY A 109 8.61 -8.09 -1.75
C GLY A 109 7.37 -7.21 -1.81
N ALA A 110 7.47 -6.00 -1.25
CA ALA A 110 6.53 -4.92 -1.49
C ALA A 110 7.27 -3.67 -1.94
N LYS A 111 6.55 -2.77 -2.60
CA LYS A 111 7.03 -1.44 -2.93
C LYS A 111 5.86 -0.48 -2.94
N GLY A 112 6.04 0.66 -2.29
CA GLY A 112 5.09 1.75 -2.45
C GLY A 112 5.76 3.00 -2.97
N GLY A 113 4.93 3.93 -3.41
CA GLY A 113 5.34 5.29 -3.64
C GLY A 113 4.16 6.21 -3.85
N PHE A 114 4.44 7.49 -3.72
CA PHE A 114 3.44 8.53 -3.73
C PHE A 114 3.99 9.81 -4.35
N VAL A 115 3.08 10.65 -4.80
CA VAL A 115 3.33 11.98 -5.35
C VAL A 115 2.58 13.00 -4.51
N VAL A 116 3.19 14.16 -4.30
CA VAL A 116 2.56 15.24 -3.52
C VAL A 116 1.62 16.01 -4.44
N ARG A 117 0.34 16.08 -4.06
CA ARG A 117 -0.66 16.90 -4.77
C ARG A 117 -0.86 18.26 -4.11
N ARG A 118 -0.75 18.33 -2.78
CA ARG A 118 -0.81 19.57 -1.99
C ARG A 118 -0.04 19.41 -0.68
N GLY A 119 0.58 20.49 -0.22
CA GLY A 119 1.31 20.51 1.07
C GLY A 119 2.76 20.05 0.91
N THR A 120 3.34 19.53 1.99
CA THR A 120 4.72 19.05 2.00
C THR A 120 4.79 17.53 1.74
N PRO A 121 5.96 16.99 1.34
CA PRO A 121 6.15 15.53 1.25
C PRO A 121 5.84 14.79 2.56
N ALA A 122 6.09 15.41 3.71
CA ALA A 122 5.78 14.81 5.00
C ALA A 122 4.25 14.76 5.23
N ASP A 123 3.50 15.79 4.86
CA ASP A 123 2.03 15.80 4.98
C ASP A 123 1.41 14.70 4.10
N ALA A 124 1.82 14.66 2.83
CA ALA A 124 1.38 13.63 1.89
C ALA A 124 1.74 12.22 2.37
N TYR A 125 2.95 12.02 2.92
CA TYR A 125 3.37 10.75 3.49
C TYR A 125 2.50 10.31 4.67
N ARG A 126 2.17 11.22 5.59
CA ARG A 126 1.29 10.92 6.73
C ARG A 126 -0.09 10.46 6.27
N VAL A 127 -0.66 11.17 5.31
CA VAL A 127 -1.97 10.82 4.72
C VAL A 127 -1.89 9.48 4.01
N PHE A 128 -0.83 9.23 3.25
CA PHE A 128 -0.63 7.97 2.53
C PHE A 128 -0.52 6.78 3.49
N VAL A 129 0.38 6.84 4.48
CA VAL A 129 0.53 5.80 5.50
C VAL A 129 -0.76 5.59 6.29
N GLY A 130 -1.44 6.67 6.66
CA GLY A 130 -2.75 6.60 7.30
C GLY A 130 -3.77 5.85 6.45
N SER A 131 -3.83 6.13 5.15
CA SER A 131 -4.74 5.48 4.21
C SER A 131 -4.42 3.99 3.99
N LEU A 132 -3.14 3.60 4.06
CA LEU A 132 -2.75 2.18 4.05
C LEU A 132 -3.27 1.46 5.31
N LEU A 133 -3.15 2.09 6.47
CA LEU A 133 -3.65 1.55 7.74
C LEU A 133 -5.19 1.54 7.81
N ASP A 134 -5.89 2.40 7.08
CA ASP A 134 -7.36 2.35 6.96
C ASP A 134 -7.84 1.05 6.30
N LEU A 135 -6.99 0.37 5.53
CA LEU A 135 -7.33 -0.89 4.84
C LEU A 135 -6.67 -2.13 5.47
N THR A 136 -5.86 -1.97 6.51
CA THR A 136 -5.06 -3.03 7.13
C THR A 136 -5.71 -3.48 8.44
N ASP A 137 -5.87 -4.78 8.64
CA ASP A 137 -6.42 -5.29 9.90
C ASP A 137 -5.44 -5.05 11.06
N ASN A 138 -5.96 -4.93 12.27
CA ASN A 138 -5.13 -4.83 13.47
C ASN A 138 -5.14 -6.14 14.26
N VAL A 139 -4.14 -6.35 15.12
CA VAL A 139 -4.11 -7.47 16.06
C VAL A 139 -4.29 -6.94 17.48
N VAL A 140 -5.42 -7.26 18.10
CA VAL A 140 -5.74 -6.82 19.47
C VAL A 140 -6.00 -8.05 20.33
N SER A 141 -5.14 -8.25 21.34
CA SER A 141 -5.19 -9.41 22.23
C SER A 141 -5.20 -10.75 21.47
N GLY A 142 -4.35 -10.87 20.44
CA GLY A 142 -4.22 -12.08 19.62
C GLY A 142 -5.35 -12.30 18.61
N ARG A 143 -6.31 -11.38 18.49
CA ARG A 143 -7.40 -11.46 17.51
C ARG A 143 -7.22 -10.43 16.41
N ILE A 144 -7.52 -10.83 15.18
CA ILE A 144 -7.50 -9.94 14.02
C ILE A 144 -8.82 -9.17 13.97
N ILE A 145 -8.71 -7.85 13.86
CA ILE A 145 -9.86 -6.93 13.88
C ILE A 145 -9.71 -5.95 12.72
N PRO A 146 -10.65 -5.93 11.76
CA PRO A 146 -10.62 -4.96 10.67
C PRO A 146 -10.92 -3.54 11.18
N PRO A 147 -10.42 -2.50 10.50
CA PRO A 147 -10.80 -1.11 10.77
C PRO A 147 -12.32 -0.90 10.77
N ARG A 148 -12.81 -0.05 11.67
CA ARG A 148 -14.25 0.22 11.80
C ARG A 148 -14.80 0.85 10.53
N GLY A 149 -15.91 0.31 10.02
CA GLY A 149 -16.57 0.83 8.82
C GLY A 149 -15.91 0.40 7.51
N LEU A 150 -14.94 -0.52 7.57
CA LEU A 150 -14.34 -1.12 6.38
C LEU A 150 -15.23 -2.25 5.85
N VAL A 151 -15.49 -2.23 4.54
CA VAL A 151 -16.05 -3.38 3.83
C VAL A 151 -14.89 -4.29 3.40
N VAL A 152 -14.96 -5.57 3.75
CA VAL A 152 -13.88 -6.55 3.57
C VAL A 152 -14.38 -7.75 2.76
N HIS A 153 -13.73 -8.05 1.65
CA HIS A 153 -14.06 -9.16 0.75
C HIS A 153 -12.91 -10.17 0.57
N ASP A 154 -11.75 -9.94 1.18
CA ASP A 154 -10.62 -10.85 1.19
C ASP A 154 -10.39 -11.49 2.57
N ALA A 155 -9.33 -12.28 2.68
CA ALA A 155 -8.90 -12.87 3.95
C ALA A 155 -8.36 -11.83 4.92
N GLU A 156 -8.18 -12.25 6.17
CA GLU A 156 -7.47 -11.49 7.20
C GLU A 156 -6.09 -11.04 6.70
N ASP A 157 -5.80 -9.76 6.93
CA ASP A 157 -4.62 -9.07 6.43
C ASP A 157 -4.06 -8.08 7.44
N PRO A 158 -3.48 -8.58 8.56
CA PRO A 158 -2.95 -7.72 9.61
C PRO A 158 -1.53 -7.21 9.36
N TYR A 159 -0.86 -7.71 8.32
CA TYR A 159 0.57 -7.49 8.13
C TYR A 159 0.84 -6.37 7.10
N LEU A 160 1.33 -5.24 7.61
CA LEU A 160 1.87 -4.14 6.82
C LEU A 160 3.13 -3.62 7.50
N VAL A 161 4.26 -3.70 6.81
CA VAL A 161 5.55 -3.14 7.26
C VAL A 161 6.12 -2.28 6.16
N VAL A 162 6.50 -1.05 6.52
CA VAL A 162 7.05 -0.08 5.60
C VAL A 162 8.54 0.16 5.87
N ALA A 163 9.23 0.69 4.88
CA ALA A 163 10.61 1.11 5.00
C ALA A 163 10.81 2.46 4.30
N ALA A 164 11.88 3.15 4.66
CA ALA A 164 12.33 4.31 3.92
C ALA A 164 12.80 3.94 2.50
N ASP A 165 12.69 4.88 1.58
CA ASP A 165 13.27 4.86 0.24
C ASP A 165 13.68 6.29 -0.18
N LYS A 166 13.97 6.50 -1.48
CA LYS A 166 14.27 7.81 -2.06
C LYS A 166 13.17 8.81 -1.66
N GLY A 167 13.61 9.93 -1.09
CA GLY A 167 12.73 11.03 -0.67
C GLY A 167 11.96 10.79 0.63
N THR A 168 12.21 9.70 1.35
CA THR A 168 11.55 9.37 2.64
C THR A 168 12.53 8.89 3.73
N ALA A 169 13.84 9.12 3.55
CA ALA A 169 14.89 8.65 4.46
C ALA A 169 14.66 9.03 5.94
N GLY A 170 14.07 10.20 6.21
CA GLY A 170 13.76 10.65 7.58
C GLY A 170 12.32 10.36 8.04
N PHE A 171 11.54 9.58 7.29
CA PHE A 171 10.10 9.44 7.55
C PHE A 171 9.71 8.17 8.31
N SER A 172 10.66 7.27 8.62
CA SER A 172 10.36 6.07 9.41
C SER A 172 9.77 6.41 10.79
N ASP A 173 10.29 7.44 11.46
CA ASP A 173 9.74 7.91 12.73
C ASP A 173 8.32 8.47 12.58
N LEU A 174 8.00 9.08 11.43
CA LEU A 174 6.64 9.53 11.13
C LEU A 174 5.68 8.35 11.00
N ALA A 175 6.08 7.31 10.28
CA ALA A 175 5.28 6.10 10.11
C ALA A 175 5.04 5.39 11.45
N ASN A 176 6.09 5.22 12.26
CA ASN A 176 5.98 4.62 13.60
C ASN A 176 5.09 5.44 14.53
N ALA A 177 5.21 6.77 14.52
CA ALA A 177 4.33 7.65 15.30
C ALA A 177 2.85 7.49 14.89
N ILE A 178 2.56 7.34 13.59
CA ILE A 178 1.19 7.08 13.11
C ILE A 178 0.70 5.71 13.60
N ALA A 179 1.52 4.67 13.46
CA ALA A 179 1.15 3.32 13.88
C ALA A 179 0.84 3.25 15.38
N LEU A 180 1.71 3.85 16.21
CA LEU A 180 1.52 3.98 17.65
C LEU A 180 0.25 4.76 18.01
N ALA A 181 0.03 5.93 17.39
CA ALA A 181 -1.16 6.74 17.65
C ALA A 181 -2.47 6.03 17.28
N ARG A 182 -2.42 5.09 16.32
CA ARG A 182 -3.57 4.28 15.90
C ARG A 182 -3.68 2.95 16.66
N GLY A 183 -2.78 2.68 17.60
CA GLY A 183 -2.72 1.42 18.34
C GLY A 183 -2.49 0.21 17.45
N PHE A 184 -1.79 0.39 16.33
CA PHE A 184 -1.45 -0.71 15.42
C PHE A 184 -0.45 -1.66 16.10
N TRP A 185 -0.69 -2.96 15.99
CA TRP A 185 -0.01 -3.98 16.78
C TRP A 185 1.51 -4.04 16.63
N LEU A 186 2.03 -3.62 15.47
CA LEU A 186 3.49 -3.53 15.23
C LEU A 186 4.13 -2.32 15.92
N GLY A 187 3.37 -1.32 16.34
CA GLY A 187 3.87 -0.15 17.07
C GLY A 187 5.06 0.52 16.39
N ASP A 188 6.17 0.61 17.11
CA ASP A 188 7.45 1.17 16.65
C ASP A 188 8.25 0.27 15.70
N ALA A 189 7.83 -0.99 15.53
CA ALA A 189 8.36 -1.92 14.53
C ALA A 189 7.61 -1.83 13.17
N PHE A 190 6.61 -0.94 13.04
CA PHE A 190 5.86 -0.77 11.79
C PHE A 190 6.75 -0.30 10.61
N ALA A 191 7.68 0.61 10.89
CA ALA A 191 8.63 1.13 9.92
C ALA A 191 10.07 0.83 10.32
N SER A 192 10.80 0.18 9.42
CA SER A 192 12.23 -0.08 9.63
C SER A 192 13.09 1.19 9.48
N GLY A 193 14.16 1.28 10.29
CA GLY A 193 15.15 2.36 10.18
C GLY A 193 14.79 3.67 10.91
N GLY A 194 13.83 3.65 11.83
CA GLY A 194 13.57 4.77 12.76
C GLY A 194 14.60 4.87 13.89
N SER A 195 14.54 5.94 14.67
CA SER A 195 15.42 6.23 15.81
C SER A 195 15.44 5.15 16.89
N HIS A 196 14.36 4.35 16.98
CA HIS A 196 14.20 3.23 17.90
C HIS A 196 14.22 1.86 17.20
N GLY A 197 14.66 1.79 15.94
CA GLY A 197 14.51 0.61 15.09
C GLY A 197 15.00 -0.68 15.74
N TYR A 198 14.07 -1.62 15.96
CA TYR A 198 14.37 -2.98 16.41
C TYR A 198 15.33 -3.65 15.42
N ASP A 199 16.50 -4.04 15.93
CA ASP A 199 17.57 -4.66 15.17
C ASP A 199 17.16 -6.11 14.84
N HIS A 200 16.74 -6.37 13.59
CA HIS A 200 16.43 -7.72 13.12
C HIS A 200 17.64 -8.68 13.10
N LYS A 201 18.76 -8.33 13.74
CA LYS A 201 19.92 -9.21 13.91
C LYS A 201 19.78 -10.26 15.02
N ALA A 202 18.71 -10.25 15.82
CA ALA A 202 18.58 -11.13 16.98
C ALA A 202 17.57 -12.29 16.86
N LEU A 203 17.02 -12.56 15.66
CA LEU A 203 16.25 -13.77 15.38
C LEU A 203 16.91 -14.53 14.22
N GLY A 204 18.09 -15.06 14.50
CA GLY A 204 18.80 -16.07 13.72
C GLY A 204 19.29 -17.14 14.68
#